data_AF-A0A2C9KQ87-F1
#
_entry.id   AF-A0A2C9KQ87-F1
#
_cell.length_a   1.000
_cell.length_b   1.000
_cell.length_c   1.000
_cell.angle_alpha   90.00
_cell.angle_beta   90.00
_cell.angle_gamma   90.00
#
_symmetry.space_group_name_H-M   'P 1'
#
loop_
_entity.id
_entity.type
_entity.pdbx_description
1 polymer ?
#
loop_
_entity_poly.entity_id
_entity_poly.type
_entity_poly.pdbx_seq_one_letter_code
_entity_poly.pdbx_strand_id
1 'polypeptide(L)'
;MWHSPRFGNTFHFGNAGDYWTQAFGIGANADYRTHTKDIRNMDIRDDDILICSYPKSGLHWHIEVIKMLLNQSKNLTDEDITGHCFLDAVPSELFSSFKTPRLLVTHVPF
;
A
#
# COMPACT_ATOMS: atom_id res chain seq x y z
N MET A 1 19.43 21.52 2.40
CA MET A 1 19.08 22.95 2.19
C MET A 1 17.68 22.96 1.58
N TRP A 2 16.64 23.22 2.38
CA TRP A 2 15.25 23.19 1.90
C TRP A 2 14.89 24.57 1.35
N HIS A 3 14.52 24.63 0.07
CA HIS A 3 13.88 25.80 -0.50
C HIS A 3 12.40 25.78 -0.07
N SER A 4 11.97 26.81 0.66
CA SER A 4 10.55 27.05 0.87
C SER A 4 9.88 27.16 -0.50
N PRO A 5 8.78 26.43 -0.78
CA PRO A 5 8.09 26.56 -2.05
C PRO A 5 7.60 27.99 -2.21
N ARG A 6 7.62 28.48 -3.46
CA ARG A 6 7.36 29.88 -3.86
C ARG A 6 6.08 30.49 -3.26
N PHE A 7 5.14 29.67 -2.80
CA PHE A 7 3.83 30.07 -2.30
C PHE A 7 3.61 29.82 -0.79
N GLY A 8 4.62 29.43 -0.01
CA GLY A 8 4.47 29.19 1.42
C GLY A 8 3.69 27.91 1.80
N ASN A 9 3.51 27.00 0.84
CA ASN A 9 2.89 25.69 1.10
C ASN A 9 3.80 24.81 1.96
N THR A 10 3.23 24.08 2.91
CA THR A 10 3.95 23.03 3.65
C THR A 10 3.68 21.69 2.97
N PHE A 11 4.74 21.06 2.44
CA PHE A 11 4.65 19.66 2.01
C PHE A 11 4.89 18.77 3.23
N HIS A 12 3.95 17.89 3.50
CA HIS A 12 4.12 16.83 4.47
C HIS A 12 4.68 15.60 3.75
N PHE A 13 5.69 14.98 4.34
CA PHE A 13 6.25 13.69 3.90
C PHE A 13 6.38 12.81 5.14
N GLY A 14 6.10 11.51 4.99
CA GLY A 14 6.37 10.56 6.05
C GLY A 14 7.83 10.12 6.02
N ASN A 15 8.50 10.16 7.18
CA ASN A 15 9.87 9.69 7.33
C ASN A 15 9.84 8.20 7.71
N ALA A 16 10.04 7.30 6.75
CA ALA A 16 10.07 5.85 6.98
C ALA A 16 11.48 5.31 7.33
N GLY A 17 12.47 6.18 7.48
CA GLY A 17 13.86 5.77 7.66
C GLY A 17 14.65 5.88 6.40
N ASP A 18 14.75 4.77 5.67
CA ASP A 18 15.61 4.66 4.50
C ASP A 18 14.99 5.33 3.26
N TYR A 19 13.70 5.67 3.32
CA TYR A 19 12.97 6.35 2.26
C TYR A 19 11.91 7.32 2.82
N TRP A 20 11.44 8.21 1.95
CA TRP A 20 10.37 9.15 2.24
C TRP A 20 9.07 8.66 1.62
N THR A 21 7.98 8.69 2.38
CA THR A 21 6.65 8.33 1.91
C THR A 21 5.88 9.57 1.49
N GLN A 22 4.96 9.40 0.54
CA GLN A 22 3.97 10.43 0.22
C GLN A 22 3.05 10.63 1.44
N ALA A 23 2.49 11.84 1.62
CA ALA A 23 1.58 12.15 2.73
C ALA A 23 0.18 11.52 2.58
N PHE A 24 0.13 10.20 2.48
CA PHE A 24 -1.08 9.45 2.77
C PHE A 24 -1.06 9.11 4.27
N GLY A 25 -2.07 9.57 5.00
CA GLY A 25 -2.14 9.36 6.44
C GLY A 25 -2.38 7.89 6.76
N ILE A 26 -1.43 7.26 7.47
CA ILE A 26 -1.56 5.91 8.02
C ILE A 26 -2.29 6.06 9.37
N GLY A 27 -3.57 6.44 9.32
CA GLY A 27 -4.29 6.90 10.52
C GLY A 27 -3.69 8.17 11.14
N ALA A 28 -4.34 8.72 12.17
CA ALA A 28 -3.95 10.02 12.73
C ALA A 28 -2.61 10.02 13.50
N ASN A 29 -2.10 8.85 13.91
CA ASN A 29 -1.00 8.73 14.88
C ASN A 29 0.09 7.70 14.50
N ALA A 30 0.09 7.09 13.31
CA ALA A 30 1.09 6.06 13.02
C ALA A 30 2.47 6.66 12.70
N ASP A 31 3.51 6.05 13.28
CA ASP A 31 4.89 6.31 12.95
C ASP A 31 5.30 5.52 11.70
N TYR A 32 5.74 6.22 10.64
CA TYR A 32 6.08 5.59 9.36
C TYR A 32 7.22 4.57 9.48
N ARG A 33 8.20 4.77 10.37
CA ARG A 33 9.31 3.81 10.58
C ARG A 33 8.81 2.50 11.18
N THR A 34 7.96 2.60 12.19
CA THR A 34 7.33 1.45 12.84
C THR A 34 6.46 0.70 11.85
N HIS A 35 5.62 1.43 11.11
CA HIS A 35 4.76 0.84 10.08
C HIS A 35 5.53 0.08 9.01
N THR A 36 6.62 0.65 8.48
CA THR A 36 7.49 -0.05 7.52
C THR A 36 8.09 -1.33 8.11
N LYS A 37 8.45 -1.34 9.40
CA LYS A 37 8.94 -2.55 10.07
C LYS A 37 7.82 -3.58 10.21
N ASP A 38 6.60 -3.16 10.53
CA ASP A 38 5.46 -4.06 10.66
C ASP A 38 5.13 -4.73 9.33
N ILE A 39 5.16 -3.98 8.21
CA ILE A 39 5.02 -4.56 6.86
C ILE A 39 6.11 -5.61 6.60
N ARG A 40 7.36 -5.34 6.97
CA ARG A 40 8.48 -6.28 6.76
C ARG A 40 8.39 -7.54 7.64
N ASN A 41 7.74 -7.45 8.78
CA ASN A 41 7.64 -8.53 9.77
C ASN A 41 6.27 -9.23 9.78
N MET A 42 5.36 -8.87 8.87
CA MET A 42 4.02 -9.46 8.85
C MET A 42 4.04 -10.94 8.49
N ASP A 43 3.07 -11.69 9.01
CA ASP A 43 2.88 -13.10 8.64
C ASP A 43 2.35 -13.21 7.20
N ILE A 44 3.13 -13.87 6.35
CA ILE A 44 2.75 -14.25 4.98
C ILE A 44 2.10 -15.63 4.99
N ARG A 45 1.01 -15.77 4.22
CA ARG A 45 0.29 -17.04 3.98
C ARG A 45 0.69 -17.59 2.62
N ASP A 46 0.61 -18.91 2.45
CA ASP A 46 0.96 -19.60 1.21
C ASP A 46 0.11 -19.18 -0.01
N ASP A 47 -1.09 -18.64 0.24
CA ASP A 47 -2.04 -18.19 -0.76
C ASP A 47 -2.12 -16.67 -0.91
N ASP A 48 -1.19 -15.93 -0.29
CA ASP A 48 -1.07 -14.50 -0.51
C ASP A 48 -0.51 -14.18 -1.89
N ILE A 49 -1.05 -13.11 -2.48
CA ILE A 49 -0.53 -12.53 -3.71
C ILE A 49 0.01 -11.15 -3.37
N LEU A 50 1.33 -10.97 -3.51
CA LEU A 50 2.00 -9.70 -3.24
C LEU A 50 2.30 -8.95 -4.54
N ILE A 51 1.75 -7.74 -4.68
CA ILE A 51 2.12 -6.79 -5.73
C ILE A 51 3.05 -5.73 -5.15
N CYS A 52 4.31 -5.76 -5.59
CA CYS A 52 5.27 -4.69 -5.34
C CYS A 52 5.34 -3.79 -6.57
N SER A 53 5.10 -2.48 -6.39
CA SER A 53 5.18 -1.53 -7.51
C SER A 53 5.71 -0.18 -7.02
N TYR A 54 6.22 0.66 -7.93
CA TYR A 54 6.48 2.06 -7.60
C TYR A 54 5.18 2.87 -7.70
N PRO A 55 4.96 3.90 -6.86
CA PRO A 55 3.74 4.69 -6.93
C PRO A 55 3.48 5.21 -8.35
N LYS A 56 2.22 5.06 -8.79
CA LYS A 56 1.72 5.52 -10.10
C LYS A 56 2.27 4.76 -11.32
N SER A 57 2.91 3.60 -11.15
CA SER A 57 3.38 2.76 -12.27
C SER A 57 2.32 1.79 -12.83
N GLY A 58 1.04 2.15 -12.78
CA GLY A 58 -0.05 1.30 -13.30
C GLY A 58 -0.52 0.20 -12.34
N LEU A 59 -0.37 0.39 -11.02
CA LEU A 59 -0.86 -0.55 -9.99
C LEU A 59 -2.34 -0.94 -10.19
N HIS A 60 -3.19 0.04 -10.50
CA HIS A 60 -4.62 -0.19 -10.72
C HIS A 60 -4.90 -1.24 -11.81
N TRP A 61 -4.14 -1.22 -12.91
CA TRP A 61 -4.28 -2.20 -13.99
C TRP A 61 -3.86 -3.60 -13.55
N HIS A 62 -2.75 -3.72 -12.81
CA HIS A 62 -2.26 -5.02 -12.34
C HIS A 62 -3.22 -5.67 -11.34
N ILE A 63 -3.79 -4.87 -10.43
CA ILE A 63 -4.82 -5.32 -9.50
C ILE A 63 -5.99 -5.95 -10.25
N GLU A 64 -6.48 -5.26 -11.28
CA GLU A 64 -7.67 -5.71 -12.01
C GLU A 64 -7.40 -7.00 -12.79
N VAL A 65 -6.24 -7.11 -13.43
CA VAL A 65 -5.81 -8.37 -14.08
C VAL A 65 -5.79 -9.53 -13.08
N ILE A 66 -5.27 -9.32 -11.86
CA ILE A 66 -5.23 -10.37 -10.84
C ILE A 66 -6.64 -10.73 -10.35
N LYS A 67 -7.53 -9.76 -10.15
CA LYS A 67 -8.93 -10.02 -9.79
C LYS A 67 -9.63 -10.86 -10.86
N MET A 68 -9.41 -10.54 -12.13
CA MET A 68 -9.93 -11.32 -13.26
C MET A 68 -9.43 -12.77 -13.24
N LEU A 69 -8.14 -12.98 -12.95
CA LEU A 69 -7.56 -14.33 -12.83
C LEU A 69 -8.14 -15.11 -11.64
N LEU A 70 -8.25 -14.48 -10.47
CA LEU A 70 -8.81 -15.08 -9.25
C LEU A 70 -10.29 -15.47 -9.43
N ASN A 71 -11.05 -14.61 -10.10
CA ASN A 71 -12.48 -14.83 -10.37
C ASN A 71 -12.74 -15.67 -11.62
N GLN A 72 -11.68 -16.11 -12.34
CA GLN A 72 -11.78 -16.81 -13.62
C GLN A 72 -12.70 -16.10 -14.62
N SER A 73 -12.62 -14.77 -14.64
CA SER A 73 -13.51 -13.89 -15.38
C SER A 73 -12.73 -13.02 -16.36
N LYS A 74 -13.38 -12.66 -17.46
CA LYS A 74 -12.86 -11.66 -18.42
C LYS A 74 -13.42 -10.26 -18.19
N ASN A 75 -14.32 -10.11 -17.23
CA ASN A 75 -15.01 -8.86 -16.96
C ASN A 75 -14.36 -8.14 -15.77
N LEU A 76 -14.36 -6.82 -15.85
CA LEU A 76 -13.99 -5.99 -14.72
C LEU A 76 -14.99 -6.21 -13.59
N THR A 77 -14.50 -6.20 -12.35
CA THR A 77 -15.38 -6.23 -11.18
C THR A 77 -15.78 -4.80 -10.79
N ASP A 78 -17.05 -4.59 -10.43
CA ASP A 78 -17.51 -3.32 -9.85
C ASP A 78 -17.04 -3.12 -8.40
N GLU A 79 -16.35 -4.11 -7.83
CA GLU A 79 -15.76 -4.02 -6.50
C GLU A 79 -14.68 -2.95 -6.46
N ASP A 80 -14.91 -1.99 -5.58
CA ASP A 80 -14.07 -0.84 -5.37
C ASP A 80 -12.64 -1.27 -4.97
N ILE A 81 -11.63 -0.66 -5.57
CA ILE A 81 -10.21 -0.99 -5.33
C ILE A 81 -9.77 -0.71 -3.89
N THR A 82 -10.62 -0.02 -3.13
CA THR A 82 -10.49 0.30 -1.70
C THR A 82 -10.61 -0.94 -0.79
N GLY A 83 -11.07 -2.08 -1.31
CA GLY A 83 -11.05 -3.37 -0.60
C GLY A 83 -9.69 -4.09 -0.60
N HIS A 84 -8.67 -3.53 -1.26
CA HIS A 84 -7.34 -4.14 -1.36
C HIS A 84 -6.44 -3.77 -0.17
N CYS A 85 -5.60 -4.71 0.23
CA CYS A 85 -4.69 -4.57 1.36
C CYS A 85 -3.51 -3.70 0.95
N PHE A 86 -3.73 -2.39 0.80
CA PHE A 86 -2.66 -1.44 0.55
C PHE A 86 -1.87 -1.29 1.85
N LEU A 87 -0.83 -2.12 1.99
CA LEU A 87 -0.06 -2.28 3.21
C LEU A 87 0.48 -0.93 3.70
N ASP A 88 0.82 -0.03 2.80
CA ASP A 88 1.38 1.28 3.16
C ASP A 88 0.36 2.26 3.75
N ALA A 89 -0.94 1.98 3.68
CA ALA A 89 -2.02 2.89 4.08
C ALA A 89 -2.97 2.29 5.13
N VAL A 90 -2.99 0.96 5.27
CA VAL A 90 -3.82 0.27 6.26
C VAL A 90 -3.01 0.02 7.54
N PRO A 91 -3.57 0.26 8.75
CA PRO A 91 -2.91 -0.10 10.00
C PRO A 91 -2.48 -1.56 10.08
N SER A 92 -1.29 -1.82 10.62
CA SER A 92 -0.67 -3.15 10.65
C SER A 92 -1.49 -4.18 11.43
N GLU A 93 -2.28 -3.74 12.40
CA GLU A 93 -3.16 -4.58 13.20
C GLU A 93 -4.25 -5.28 12.36
N LEU A 94 -4.59 -4.72 11.19
CA LEU A 94 -5.61 -5.28 10.30
C LEU A 94 -5.05 -6.30 9.32
N PHE A 95 -3.74 -6.45 9.18
CA PHE A 95 -3.12 -7.32 8.17
C PHE A 95 -3.59 -8.79 8.26
N SER A 96 -3.79 -9.29 9.47
CA SER A 96 -4.26 -10.66 9.71
C SER A 96 -5.77 -10.83 9.49
N SER A 97 -6.54 -9.75 9.52
CA SER A 97 -8.02 -9.79 9.42
C SER A 97 -8.53 -9.98 7.99
N PHE A 98 -7.69 -9.72 6.99
CA PHE A 98 -8.06 -9.79 5.59
C PHE A 98 -8.43 -11.21 5.13
N LYS A 99 -9.48 -11.28 4.31
CA LYS A 99 -10.00 -12.52 3.73
C LYS A 99 -9.02 -13.09 2.71
N THR A 100 -8.89 -14.42 2.72
CA THR A 100 -8.07 -15.21 1.83
C THR A 100 -8.76 -15.52 0.49
N PRO A 101 -8.03 -15.63 -0.65
CA PRO A 101 -6.62 -15.27 -0.82
C PRO A 101 -6.42 -13.75 -0.72
N ARG A 102 -5.39 -13.30 0.03
CA ARG A 102 -5.17 -11.86 0.23
C ARG A 102 -4.42 -11.28 -0.97
N LEU A 103 -4.97 -10.23 -1.56
CA LEU A 103 -4.26 -9.39 -2.52
C LEU A 103 -3.56 -8.25 -1.78
N LEU A 104 -2.28 -8.46 -1.47
CA LEU A 104 -1.41 -7.54 -0.75
C LEU A 104 -0.71 -6.60 -1.73
N VAL A 105 -0.70 -5.31 -1.42
CA VAL A 105 -0.14 -4.29 -2.31
C VAL A 105 0.76 -3.36 -1.53
N THR A 106 1.96 -3.10 -2.03
CA THR A 106 2.91 -2.21 -1.37
C THR A 106 3.79 -1.43 -2.34
N HIS A 107 4.20 -0.24 -1.90
CA HIS A 107 5.26 0.58 -2.50
C HIS A 107 6.51 0.64 -1.61
N VAL A 108 6.59 -0.13 -0.53
CA VAL A 108 7.79 -0.23 0.30
C VAL A 108 8.95 -0.74 -0.57
N PRO A 109 10.09 -0.02 -0.63
CA PRO A 109 11.27 -0.48 -1.35
C PRO A 109 11.83 -1.81 -0.80
N PHE A 110 12.40 -2.61 -1.69
CA PHE A 110 13.09 -3.86 -1.37
C PHE A 110 14.37 -3.65 -0.55
#